data_AF-A0A1Q6KEZ9-F1
#
_entry.id   AF-A0A1Q6KEZ9-F1
#
_cell.length_a   1.000
_cell.length_b   1.000
_cell.length_c   1.000
_cell.angle_alpha   90.00
_cell.angle_beta   90.00
_cell.angle_gamma   90.00
#
_symmetry.space_group_name_H-M   'P 1'
#
loop_
_entity.id
_entity.type
_entity.pdbx_description
1 polymer ?
#
loop_
_entity_poly.entity_id
_entity_poly.type
_entity_poly.pdbx_seq_one_letter_code
_entity_poly.pdbx_strand_id
1 'polypeptide(L)'
;MIQCDCQENIEMICKNMCQKDYNKKIEKKKYQHLNYVEKTQIERWYNIEKKACSEIAKLLNKSVRTIQRKIKRGMVENLTTQLEIKYVYSADVSEKKYKAEFKDKFKTITFDNRLIRRFYCNL
;
A
#
# COMPACT_ATOMS: atom_id res chain seq x y z
N MET A 1 22.97 17.50 -59.70
CA MET A 1 21.58 17.59 -59.22
C MET A 1 20.98 16.22 -59.48
N ILE A 2 20.73 15.36 -58.50
CA ILE A 2 19.91 15.56 -57.31
C ILE A 2 20.54 14.72 -56.19
N GLN A 3 20.82 15.35 -55.05
CA GLN A 3 21.24 14.69 -53.82
C GLN A 3 20.09 13.79 -53.34
N CYS A 4 20.31 12.49 -53.25
CA CYS A 4 19.43 11.60 -52.49
C CYS A 4 19.84 11.65 -51.01
N ASP A 5 19.55 12.76 -50.34
CA ASP A 5 19.62 12.93 -48.88
C ASP A 5 18.43 12.23 -48.20
N CYS A 6 18.12 10.99 -48.60
CA CYS A 6 16.96 10.25 -48.10
C CYS A 6 17.28 9.36 -46.89
N GLN A 7 18.55 9.15 -46.57
CA GLN A 7 18.94 8.26 -45.47
C GLN A 7 18.93 8.97 -44.10
N GLU A 8 19.22 10.27 -44.04
CA GLU A 8 19.35 11.00 -42.76
C GLU A 8 18.01 11.46 -42.17
N ASN A 9 16.94 11.53 -42.98
CA ASN A 9 15.64 12.00 -42.51
C ASN A 9 14.80 10.94 -41.77
N ILE A 10 15.02 9.65 -42.00
CA ILE A 10 14.26 8.60 -41.31
C ILE A 10 14.78 8.41 -39.88
N GLU A 11 16.09 8.41 -39.67
CA GLU A 11 16.67 8.30 -38.32
C GLU A 11 16.36 9.52 -37.44
N MET A 12 16.27 10.71 -38.05
CA MET A 12 15.95 11.97 -37.35
C MET A 12 14.46 12.12 -37.02
N ILE A 13 13.56 11.54 -37.82
CA ILE A 13 12.12 11.45 -37.53
C ILE A 13 11.85 10.38 -36.47
N CYS A 14 12.55 9.23 -36.53
CA CYS A 14 12.42 8.15 -35.54
C CYS A 14 12.99 8.52 -34.15
N LYS A 15 14.08 9.30 -34.07
CA LYS A 15 14.59 9.83 -32.79
C LYS A 15 13.64 10.84 -32.13
N ASN A 16 12.85 11.59 -32.92
CA ASN A 16 11.96 12.63 -32.42
C ASN A 16 10.54 12.15 -32.07
N MET A 17 10.19 10.90 -32.38
CA MET A 17 8.85 10.32 -32.21
C MET A 17 8.69 9.36 -31.01
N CYS A 18 9.62 9.32 -30.04
CA CYS A 18 9.35 8.62 -28.77
C CYS A 18 10.25 9.05 -27.59
N GLN A 19 10.67 10.31 -27.52
CA GLN A 19 11.50 10.79 -26.39
C GLN A 19 10.96 12.05 -25.70
N LYS A 20 9.70 12.43 -25.95
CA LYS A 20 9.17 13.68 -25.40
C LYS A 20 8.49 13.57 -24.04
N ASP A 21 8.03 12.39 -23.56
CA ASP A 21 7.24 12.36 -22.32
C ASP A 21 7.28 11.04 -21.52
N TYR A 22 8.36 10.73 -20.79
CA TYR A 22 8.19 9.82 -19.64
C TYR A 22 8.98 10.18 -18.38
N ASN A 23 9.60 11.36 -18.33
CA ASN A 23 9.89 12.04 -17.06
C ASN A 23 8.59 12.58 -16.43
N LYS A 24 7.57 11.72 -16.27
CA LYS A 24 6.51 11.99 -15.29
C LYS A 24 7.23 12.02 -13.95
N LYS A 25 7.38 13.21 -13.35
CA LYS A 25 7.57 13.31 -11.91
C LYS A 25 6.56 12.36 -11.31
N ILE A 26 7.01 11.27 -10.68
CA ILE A 26 6.11 10.34 -9.99
C ILE A 26 5.56 11.15 -8.82
N GLU A 27 4.50 11.91 -9.08
CA GLU A 27 3.77 12.60 -8.05
C GLU A 27 3.33 11.50 -7.08
N LYS A 28 3.88 11.53 -5.87
CA LYS A 28 3.53 10.55 -4.83
C LYS A 28 2.02 10.64 -4.69
N LYS A 29 1.29 9.63 -5.19
CA LYS A 29 -0.18 9.61 -5.14
C LYS A 29 -0.58 9.91 -3.70
N LYS A 30 -1.30 11.01 -3.50
CA LYS A 30 -1.82 11.35 -2.18
C LYS A 30 -2.70 10.16 -1.73
N TYR A 31 -2.62 9.79 -0.45
CA TYR A 31 -3.46 8.75 0.17
C TYR A 31 -3.14 7.27 -0.18
N GLN A 32 -1.86 6.91 -0.36
CA GLN A 32 -1.49 5.49 -0.46
C GLN A 32 -1.69 4.74 0.86
N HIS A 33 -2.36 3.58 0.79
CA HIS A 33 -2.44 2.63 1.89
C HIS A 33 -1.11 1.90 2.11
N LEU A 34 -0.89 1.44 3.33
CA LEU A 34 0.24 0.58 3.65
C LEU A 34 0.07 -0.77 2.94
N ASN A 35 1.10 -1.19 2.20
CA ASN A 35 1.18 -2.51 1.61
C ASN A 35 1.41 -3.58 2.69
N TYR A 36 1.17 -4.86 2.38
CA TYR A 36 1.38 -5.95 3.34
C TYR A 36 2.85 -6.05 3.79
N VAL A 37 3.80 -5.89 2.86
CA VAL A 37 5.23 -5.87 3.17
C VAL A 37 5.61 -4.73 4.13
N GLU A 38 5.04 -3.53 3.95
CA GLU A 38 5.27 -2.42 4.88
C GLU A 38 4.70 -2.74 6.27
N LYS A 39 3.62 -3.51 6.36
CA LYS A 39 3.03 -3.93 7.65
C LYS A 39 3.91 -4.93 8.40
N THR A 40 4.53 -5.88 7.70
CA THR A 40 5.45 -6.85 8.32
C THR A 40 6.76 -6.18 8.78
N GLN A 41 7.22 -5.16 8.06
CA GLN A 41 8.33 -4.31 8.50
C GLN A 41 8.00 -3.55 9.79
N ILE A 42 6.80 -2.96 9.89
CA ILE A 42 6.31 -2.34 11.13
C ILE A 42 6.29 -3.35 12.27
N GLU A 43 5.84 -4.58 12.01
CA GLU A 43 5.81 -5.65 13.02
C GLU A 43 7.20 -5.99 13.56
N ARG A 44 8.18 -6.17 12.68
CA ARG A 44 9.57 -6.37 13.09
C ARG A 44 10.09 -5.21 13.92
N TRP A 45 9.97 -3.97 13.42
CA TRP A 45 10.54 -2.80 14.08
C TRP A 45 9.86 -2.47 15.41
N TYR A 46 8.56 -2.67 15.51
CA TYR A 46 7.80 -2.36 16.72
C TYR A 46 7.94 -3.45 17.78
N ASN A 47 7.96 -4.73 17.39
CA ASN A 47 8.01 -5.82 18.35
C ASN A 47 9.44 -6.17 18.79
N ILE A 48 10.37 -6.25 17.84
CA ILE A 48 11.76 -6.70 18.07
C ILE A 48 12.64 -5.50 18.42
N GLU A 49 12.70 -4.52 17.51
CA GLU A 49 13.61 -3.36 17.66
C GLU A 49 13.05 -2.27 18.59
N LYS A 50 11.80 -2.39 19.04
CA LYS A 50 11.11 -1.45 19.94
C LYS A 50 11.20 0.03 19.50
N LYS A 51 11.26 0.27 18.19
CA LYS A 51 11.38 1.61 17.62
C LYS A 51 10.15 2.47 17.88
N ALA A 52 10.37 3.77 18.01
CA ALA A 52 9.28 4.72 18.17
C ALA A 52 8.48 4.86 16.86
N CYS A 53 7.18 5.19 16.96
CA CYS A 53 6.32 5.38 15.80
C CYS A 53 6.83 6.48 14.85
N SER A 54 7.54 7.48 15.38
CA SER A 54 8.16 8.57 14.61
C SER A 54 9.31 8.06 13.74
N GLU A 55 10.13 7.15 14.25
CA GLU A 55 11.26 6.56 13.52
C GLU A 55 10.77 5.64 12.42
N ILE A 56 9.80 4.77 12.74
CA ILE A 56 9.15 3.87 11.77
C ILE A 56 8.52 4.68 10.62
N ALA A 57 7.90 5.82 10.95
CA ALA A 57 7.32 6.71 9.95
C ALA A 57 8.37 7.32 9.01
N LYS A 58 9.54 7.70 9.52
CA LYS A 58 10.67 8.18 8.72
C LYS A 58 11.18 7.09 7.77
N LEU A 59 11.36 5.85 8.27
CA LEU A 59 11.83 4.72 7.48
C LEU A 59 10.90 4.40 6.29
N LEU A 60 9.59 4.43 6.51
CA LEU A 60 8.60 4.14 5.47
C LEU A 60 8.22 5.36 4.62
N ASN A 61 8.74 6.55 4.94
CA ASN A 61 8.29 7.82 4.38
C ASN A 61 6.75 7.99 4.44
N LYS A 62 6.14 7.64 5.58
CA LYS A 62 4.69 7.78 5.84
C LYS A 62 4.46 8.76 6.99
N SER A 63 3.23 9.21 7.13
CA SER A 63 2.86 10.03 8.30
C SER A 63 2.88 9.20 9.58
N VAL A 64 3.30 9.81 10.68
CA VAL A 64 3.27 9.19 12.02
C VAL A 64 1.84 8.74 12.38
N ARG A 65 0.84 9.53 12.02
CA ARG A 65 -0.58 9.22 12.24
C ARG A 65 -1.03 7.94 11.53
N THR A 66 -0.49 7.67 10.35
CA THR A 66 -0.78 6.42 9.60
C THR A 66 -0.25 5.21 10.37
N ILE A 67 0.99 5.28 10.86
CA ILE A 67 1.63 4.20 11.63
C ILE A 67 0.88 3.96 12.94
N GLN A 68 0.58 5.01 13.70
CA GLN A 68 -0.19 4.92 14.95
C GLN A 68 -1.55 4.26 14.74
N ARG A 69 -2.31 4.67 13.70
CA ARG A 69 -3.60 4.05 13.37
C ARG A 69 -3.45 2.58 13.02
N LYS A 70 -2.38 2.23 12.30
CA LYS A 70 -2.13 0.84 11.92
C LYS A 70 -1.81 -0.02 13.14
N ILE A 71 -0.94 0.47 14.04
CA ILE A 71 -0.61 -0.20 15.30
C ILE A 71 -1.86 -0.37 16.16
N LYS A 72 -2.65 0.68 16.35
CA LYS A 72 -3.90 0.62 17.10
C LYS A 72 -4.87 -0.45 16.56
N ARG A 73 -4.96 -0.60 15.24
CA ARG A 73 -5.79 -1.65 14.61
C ARG A 73 -5.22 -3.05 14.88
N GLY A 74 -3.92 -3.22 14.73
CA GLY A 74 -3.24 -4.51 14.84
C GLY A 74 -2.76 -4.91 16.23
N MET A 75 -3.10 -4.15 17.27
CA MET A 75 -2.73 -4.48 18.64
C MET A 75 -3.46 -5.74 19.13
N VAL A 76 -2.70 -6.63 19.75
CA VAL A 76 -3.14 -7.93 20.29
C VAL A 76 -2.56 -8.10 21.69
N GLU A 77 -3.37 -8.67 22.57
CA GLU A 77 -2.98 -9.11 23.90
C GLU A 77 -2.52 -10.56 23.82
N ASN A 78 -1.24 -10.80 24.13
CA ASN A 78 -0.67 -12.14 24.21
C ASN A 78 -0.33 -12.47 25.66
N LEU A 79 -0.63 -13.68 26.09
CA LEU A 79 -0.20 -14.19 27.39
C LEU A 79 1.19 -14.80 27.29
N THR A 80 2.06 -14.42 28.21
CA THR A 80 3.39 -15.04 28.37
C THR A 80 3.26 -16.34 29.18
N THR A 81 4.30 -17.17 29.19
CA THR A 81 4.35 -18.41 30.00
C THR A 81 4.09 -18.17 31.49
N GLN A 82 4.40 -16.98 31.99
CA GLN A 82 4.15 -16.54 33.37
C GLN A 82 2.74 -15.93 33.55
N LEU A 83 1.84 -16.08 32.58
CA LEU A 83 0.49 -15.51 32.55
C LEU A 83 0.44 -13.96 32.55
N GLU A 84 1.56 -13.30 32.26
CA GLU A 84 1.62 -11.86 32.10
C GLU A 84 1.09 -11.42 30.73
N ILE A 85 0.28 -10.36 30.72
CA ILE A 85 -0.31 -9.76 29.52
C ILE A 85 0.74 -8.89 28.80
N LYS A 86 1.01 -9.21 27.54
CA LYS A 86 1.93 -8.49 26.67
C LYS A 86 1.21 -7.94 25.44
N TYR A 87 1.36 -6.64 25.21
CA TYR A 87 0.85 -5.97 24.02
C TYR A 87 1.81 -6.13 22.84
N VAL A 88 1.34 -6.77 21.77
CA VAL A 88 2.12 -7.06 20.57
C VAL A 88 1.33 -6.60 19.35
N TYR A 89 2.01 -5.96 18.40
CA TYR A 89 1.40 -5.63 17.13
C TYR A 89 1.52 -6.81 16.15
N SER A 90 0.42 -7.21 15.50
CA SER A 90 0.43 -8.25 14.45
C SER A 90 -0.07 -7.69 13.12
N ALA A 91 0.71 -7.89 12.05
CA ALA A 91 0.32 -7.43 10.71
C ALA A 91 -0.94 -8.15 10.20
N ASP A 92 -1.04 -9.46 10.46
CA ASP A 92 -2.14 -10.31 10.00
C ASP A 92 -3.46 -9.95 10.67
N VAL A 93 -3.46 -9.74 11.99
CA VAL A 93 -4.66 -9.29 12.70
C VAL A 93 -5.11 -7.92 12.18
N SER A 94 -4.14 -7.03 11.92
CA SER A 94 -4.43 -5.72 11.35
C SER A 94 -5.02 -5.79 9.94
N GLU A 95 -4.65 -6.79 9.13
CA GLU A 95 -5.18 -7.02 7.79
C GLU A 95 -6.58 -7.66 7.85
N LYS A 96 -6.76 -8.67 8.70
CA LYS A 96 -8.06 -9.33 8.93
C LYS A 96 -9.12 -8.33 9.37
N LYS A 97 -8.81 -7.45 10.34
CA LYS A 97 -9.73 -6.39 10.79
C LYS A 97 -10.08 -5.43 9.65
N TYR A 98 -9.11 -5.02 8.83
CA TYR A 98 -9.38 -4.16 7.68
C TYR A 98 -10.31 -4.83 6.66
N LYS A 99 -10.08 -6.10 6.32
CA LYS A 99 -10.94 -6.87 5.41
C LYS A 99 -12.35 -7.07 5.97
N ALA A 100 -12.49 -7.33 7.28
CA ALA A 100 -13.78 -7.45 7.94
C ALA A 100 -14.56 -6.12 7.90
N GLU A 101 -13.93 -5.01 8.33
CA GLU A 101 -14.51 -3.67 8.25
C GLU A 101 -14.93 -3.31 6.82
N PHE A 102 -14.11 -3.68 5.83
CA PHE A 102 -14.41 -3.45 4.42
C PHE A 102 -15.61 -4.29 3.96
N LYS A 103 -15.67 -5.57 4.33
CA LYS A 103 -16.80 -6.46 4.01
C LYS A 103 -18.11 -5.94 4.59
N ASP A 104 -18.10 -5.44 5.81
CA ASP A 104 -19.30 -4.95 6.47
C ASP A 104 -19.79 -3.62 5.88
N LYS A 105 -18.87 -2.71 5.55
CA LYS A 105 -19.18 -1.47 4.80
C LYS A 105 -19.70 -1.77 3.39
N PHE A 106 -19.09 -2.74 2.72
CA PHE A 106 -19.53 -3.13 1.39
C PHE A 106 -20.94 -3.71 1.42
N LYS A 107 -21.24 -4.58 2.39
CA LYS A 107 -22.61 -5.08 2.61
C LYS A 107 -23.62 -3.96 2.79
N THR A 108 -23.28 -2.92 3.57
CA THR A 108 -24.18 -1.77 3.78
C THR A 108 -24.43 -1.02 2.49
N ILE A 109 -23.40 -0.73 1.69
CA ILE A 109 -23.54 -0.06 0.38
C ILE A 109 -24.35 -0.91 -0.62
N THR A 110 -24.19 -2.24 -0.58
CA THR A 110 -24.92 -3.17 -1.48
C THR A 110 -26.34 -3.51 -1.03
N PHE A 111 -26.71 -3.32 0.24
CA PHE A 111 -28.09 -3.57 0.68
C PHE A 111 -29.07 -2.56 0.04
N ASP A 112 -28.60 -1.33 -0.22
CA ASP A 112 -29.34 -0.32 -0.97
C ASP A 112 -29.21 -0.45 -2.50
N ASN A 113 -28.28 -1.27 -2.99
CA ASN A 113 -28.09 -1.53 -4.43
C ASN A 113 -28.19 -3.03 -4.73
N ARG A 114 -29.42 -3.52 -4.96
CA ARG A 114 -29.83 -4.91 -5.27
C ARG A 114 -29.09 -5.64 -6.41
N LEU A 115 -28.06 -5.08 -7.05
CA LEU A 115 -27.55 -5.54 -8.35
C LEU A 115 -26.23 -6.34 -8.35
N ILE A 116 -25.51 -6.49 -7.24
CA ILE A 116 -24.14 -7.08 -7.29
C ILE A 116 -23.97 -8.24 -6.30
N ARG A 117 -24.95 -9.15 -6.22
CA ARG A 117 -24.86 -10.35 -5.34
C ARG A 117 -24.39 -11.61 -6.07
N ARG A 118 -24.17 -11.57 -7.39
CA ARG A 118 -23.97 -12.75 -8.22
C ARG A 118 -22.51 -13.09 -8.57
N PHE A 119 -21.54 -12.23 -8.25
CA PHE A 119 -20.17 -12.37 -8.81
C PHE A 119 -19.10 -12.99 -7.89
N TYR A 120 -19.30 -13.16 -6.58
CA TYR A 120 -18.22 -13.65 -5.70
C TYR A 120 -18.66 -14.63 -4.61
N CYS A 121 -19.42 -15.67 -5.01
CA CYS A 121 -19.65 -16.84 -4.15
C CYS A 121 -18.96 -18.12 -4.66
N ASN A 122 -18.23 -18.08 -5.79
CA ASN A 122 -17.52 -19.24 -6.37
C ASN A 122 -16.08 -18.88 -6.76
N LEU A 123 -15.25 -18.51 -5.77
CA LEU A 123 -13.79 -18.48 -5.88
C LEU A 123 -13.17 -18.72 -4.51
#